data_AF-H0A5U9-F1
#
_entry.id   AF-H0A5U9-F1
#
_cell.length_a   1.000
_cell.length_b   1.000
_cell.length_c   1.000
_cell.angle_alpha   90.00
_cell.angle_beta   90.00
_cell.angle_gamma   90.00
#
_symmetry.space_group_name_H-M   'P 1'
#
loop_
_entity.id
_entity.type
_entity.pdbx_description
1 polymer ?
#
loop_
_entity_poly.entity_id
_entity_poly.type
_entity_poly.pdbx_seq_one_letter_code
_entity_poly.pdbx_strand_id
1 'polypeptide(L)'
;MHEMRRWALLLGLGLALSTASSGSGEAQQPAQSGPPHAWLYGTWTGGIFPATETEGAACFGQPTVIFTRDVVMRSSPLDVAYRQRLVETATATPNGVDFRLVPVGPAQPGRAPLGVGFGCADVNTLRVERRGENEIVFPDCAEFPSPLKRCVSR
;
A
#
# COMPACT_ATOMS: atom_id res chain seq x y z
N MET A 1 -42.26 61.64 -38.00
CA MET A 1 -43.40 61.56 -37.04
C MET A 1 -43.07 60.42 -36.08
N HIS A 2 -42.74 60.53 -34.79
CA HIS A 2 -42.64 61.57 -33.76
C HIS A 2 -41.36 61.20 -32.95
N GLU A 3 -40.40 62.10 -32.75
CA GLU A 3 -40.22 62.94 -31.54
C GLU A 3 -40.11 62.23 -30.18
N MET A 4 -38.96 62.48 -29.52
CA MET A 4 -38.74 62.78 -28.09
C MET A 4 -39.25 61.75 -27.04
N ARG A 5 -38.57 61.46 -25.92
CA ARG A 5 -38.05 62.42 -24.93
C ARG A 5 -37.40 61.63 -23.77
N ARG A 6 -36.13 61.96 -23.48
CA ARG A 6 -35.45 62.21 -22.19
C ARG A 6 -35.97 61.60 -20.85
N TRP A 7 -35.04 61.65 -19.88
CA TRP A 7 -35.15 61.56 -18.40
C TRP A 7 -34.92 60.16 -17.81
N ALA A 8 -34.11 59.93 -16.77
CA ALA A 8 -33.20 60.77 -16.01
C ALA A 8 -32.23 59.88 -15.21
N LEU A 9 -31.05 60.45 -14.95
CA LEU A 9 -30.08 60.12 -13.91
C LEU A 9 -30.69 59.56 -12.61
N LEU A 10 -30.05 58.55 -12.01
CA LEU A 10 -29.76 58.55 -10.58
C LEU A 10 -28.41 57.85 -10.32
N LEU A 11 -27.44 58.67 -9.90
CA LEU A 11 -26.21 58.29 -9.22
C LEU A 11 -26.56 57.64 -7.87
N GLY A 12 -25.99 56.47 -7.59
CA GLY A 12 -25.97 55.84 -6.28
C GLY A 12 -24.55 55.39 -5.95
N LEU A 13 -23.79 56.28 -5.32
CA LEU A 13 -22.53 55.99 -4.65
C LEU A 13 -22.77 54.91 -3.58
N GLY A 14 -22.03 53.81 -3.65
CA GLY A 14 -22.06 52.75 -2.65
C GLY A 14 -20.72 52.03 -2.60
N LEU A 15 -19.76 52.60 -1.88
CA LEU A 15 -18.57 51.89 -1.43
C LEU A 15 -18.98 50.71 -0.53
N ALA A 16 -18.59 49.50 -0.91
CA ALA A 16 -18.35 48.42 0.02
C ALA A 16 -17.10 47.65 -0.43
N LEU A 17 -15.94 48.09 0.08
CA LEU A 17 -14.73 47.27 0.10
C LEU A 17 -15.03 46.06 0.99
N SER A 18 -15.04 44.84 0.45
CA SER A 18 -14.86 43.60 1.20
C SER A 18 -14.75 42.41 0.26
N THR A 19 -13.78 41.52 0.56
CA THR A 19 -13.60 40.14 0.05
C THR A 19 -13.01 40.02 -1.36
N ALA A 20 -12.01 39.18 -1.65
CA ALA A 20 -11.53 38.01 -0.94
C ALA A 20 -10.00 37.87 -1.14
N SER A 21 -9.32 37.49 -0.07
CA SER A 21 -7.95 37.00 -0.10
C SER A 21 -7.87 35.82 -1.06
N SER A 22 -7.03 35.95 -2.08
CA SER A 22 -6.60 34.84 -2.94
C SER A 22 -5.85 33.82 -2.07
N GLY A 23 -6.60 32.91 -1.45
CA GLY A 23 -6.05 31.68 -0.90
C GLY A 23 -5.63 30.82 -2.07
N SER A 24 -4.32 30.64 -2.22
CA SER A 24 -3.73 29.62 -3.08
C SER A 24 -4.36 28.28 -2.72
N GLY A 25 -5.32 27.83 -3.51
CA GLY A 25 -5.81 26.46 -3.44
C GLY A 25 -4.65 25.54 -3.82
N GLU A 26 -4.00 24.94 -2.83
CA GLU A 26 -3.25 23.71 -3.03
C GLU A 26 -4.20 22.72 -3.71
N ALA A 27 -3.90 22.42 -4.96
CA ALA A 27 -4.53 21.34 -5.69
C ALA A 27 -4.30 20.05 -4.88
N GLN A 28 -5.30 19.65 -4.09
CA GLN A 28 -5.33 18.35 -3.45
C GLN A 28 -5.23 17.30 -4.55
N GLN A 29 -4.05 16.70 -4.68
CA GLN A 29 -3.83 15.52 -5.51
C GLN A 29 -4.96 14.53 -5.21
N PRO A 30 -5.62 13.96 -6.24
CA PRO A 30 -6.70 13.01 -6.00
C PRO A 30 -6.16 11.90 -5.11
N ALA A 31 -6.73 11.78 -3.91
CA ALA A 31 -6.35 10.78 -2.94
C ALA A 31 -6.46 9.42 -3.62
N GLN A 32 -5.32 8.72 -3.73
CA GLN A 32 -5.24 7.36 -4.25
C GLN A 32 -6.31 6.54 -3.53
N SER A 33 -7.36 6.13 -4.24
CA SER A 33 -8.64 5.75 -3.63
C SER A 33 -8.66 4.34 -3.04
N GLY A 34 -7.49 3.79 -2.69
CA GLY A 34 -7.32 2.41 -2.25
C GLY A 34 -6.43 2.28 -1.01
N PRO A 35 -6.37 1.08 -0.41
CA PRO A 35 -5.49 0.82 0.72
C PRO A 35 -4.03 1.17 0.41
N PRO A 36 -3.24 1.64 1.40
CA PRO A 36 -1.83 2.03 1.20
C PRO A 36 -0.96 0.97 0.53
N HIS A 37 -1.31 -0.30 0.70
CA HIS A 37 -0.61 -1.46 0.17
C HIS A 37 -1.20 -2.05 -1.11
N ALA A 38 -2.18 -1.40 -1.75
CA ALA A 38 -2.83 -1.95 -2.94
C ALA A 38 -1.85 -2.26 -4.09
N TRP A 39 -0.73 -1.54 -4.16
CA TRP A 39 0.32 -1.80 -5.13
C TRP A 39 1.04 -3.13 -4.91
N LEU A 40 0.95 -3.74 -3.72
CA LEU A 40 1.55 -5.04 -3.42
C LEU A 40 0.70 -6.21 -3.90
N TYR A 41 -0.58 -6.01 -4.22
CA TYR A 41 -1.51 -7.11 -4.51
C TYR A 41 -0.99 -8.06 -5.60
N GLY A 42 -1.25 -9.35 -5.38
CA GLY A 42 -0.82 -10.42 -6.25
C GLY A 42 0.32 -11.23 -5.66
N THR A 43 1.08 -11.84 -6.57
CA THR A 43 1.94 -12.98 -6.28
C THR A 43 3.41 -12.60 -6.44
N TRP A 44 4.24 -13.03 -5.49
CA TRP A 44 5.67 -12.71 -5.41
C TRP A 44 6.51 -13.97 -5.15
N THR A 45 7.64 -14.07 -5.83
CA THR A 45 8.57 -15.21 -5.77
C THR A 45 9.97 -14.75 -5.38
N GLY A 46 10.81 -15.67 -4.89
CA GLY A 46 12.15 -15.39 -4.39
C GLY A 46 12.20 -15.43 -2.86
N GLY A 47 12.81 -14.42 -2.24
CA GLY A 47 12.86 -14.31 -0.78
C GLY A 47 14.00 -15.13 -0.17
N ILE A 48 13.99 -16.46 -0.32
CA ILE A 48 15.05 -17.31 0.24
C ILE A 48 16.22 -17.45 -0.72
N PHE A 49 15.89 -17.72 -1.97
CA PHE A 49 16.82 -17.63 -3.10
C PHE A 49 16.37 -16.50 -4.01
N PRO A 50 17.28 -15.88 -4.78
CA PRO A 50 16.91 -14.92 -5.81
C PRO A 50 15.89 -15.53 -6.77
N ALA A 51 14.89 -14.74 -7.16
CA ALA A 51 13.89 -15.18 -8.13
C ALA A 51 14.54 -15.42 -9.51
N THR A 52 14.44 -16.65 -10.02
CA THR A 52 14.94 -17.05 -11.34
C THR A 52 13.86 -17.04 -12.42
N GLU A 53 12.60 -17.27 -12.04
CA GLU A 53 11.44 -17.30 -12.93
C GLU A 53 10.38 -16.33 -12.44
N THR A 54 10.06 -15.30 -13.21
CA THR A 54 9.08 -14.26 -12.85
C THR A 54 7.87 -14.21 -13.78
N GLU A 55 7.80 -15.12 -14.76
CA GLU A 55 6.81 -15.08 -15.85
C GLU A 55 6.10 -16.43 -16.00
N GLY A 56 4.85 -16.38 -16.48
CA GLY A 56 4.08 -17.57 -16.83
C GLY A 56 3.66 -18.43 -15.64
N ALA A 57 3.08 -19.60 -15.94
CA ALA A 57 2.46 -20.49 -14.94
C ALA A 57 3.45 -21.00 -13.87
N ALA A 58 4.74 -21.13 -14.20
CA ALA A 58 5.75 -21.62 -13.27
C ALA A 58 5.91 -20.70 -12.05
N CYS A 59 5.92 -19.37 -12.27
CA CYS A 59 5.99 -18.40 -11.19
C CYS A 59 4.76 -18.48 -10.25
N PHE A 60 3.55 -18.60 -10.83
CA PHE A 60 2.32 -18.69 -10.05
C PHE A 60 2.11 -20.04 -9.36
N GLY A 61 2.82 -21.10 -9.80
CA GLY A 61 2.70 -22.43 -9.23
C GLY A 61 3.30 -22.57 -7.84
N GLN A 62 4.35 -21.80 -7.52
CA GLN A 62 5.05 -21.88 -6.24
C GLN A 62 5.51 -20.51 -5.71
N PRO A 63 4.58 -19.59 -5.41
CA PRO A 63 4.99 -18.31 -4.88
C PRO A 63 5.43 -18.35 -3.42
N THR A 64 6.33 -17.43 -3.09
CA THR A 64 6.84 -17.24 -1.73
C THR A 64 5.85 -16.43 -0.91
N VAL A 65 5.31 -15.34 -1.47
CA VAL A 65 4.36 -14.45 -0.78
C VAL A 65 3.23 -14.05 -1.72
N ILE A 66 2.01 -14.00 -1.18
CA ILE A 66 0.83 -13.48 -1.86
C ILE A 66 0.22 -12.39 -0.99
N PHE A 67 0.06 -11.19 -1.55
CA PHE A 67 -0.62 -10.09 -0.90
C PHE A 67 -2.04 -9.95 -1.43
N THR A 68 -2.99 -9.85 -0.50
CA THR A 68 -4.38 -9.49 -0.79
C THR A 68 -4.74 -8.23 0.00
N ARG A 69 -6.01 -7.83 -0.05
CA ARG A 69 -6.50 -6.68 0.72
C ARG A 69 -6.29 -6.86 2.22
N ASP A 70 -6.71 -8.01 2.76
CA ASP A 70 -6.81 -8.21 4.21
C ASP A 70 -5.95 -9.39 4.70
N VAL A 71 -5.24 -10.07 3.80
CA VAL A 71 -4.43 -11.25 4.12
C VAL A 71 -3.08 -11.18 3.41
N VAL A 72 -2.01 -11.45 4.16
CA VAL A 72 -0.70 -11.80 3.61
C VAL A 72 -0.50 -13.30 3.79
N MET A 73 -0.25 -14.00 2.69
CA MET A 73 0.04 -15.43 2.69
C MET A 73 1.49 -15.65 2.36
N ARG A 74 2.16 -16.57 3.05
CA ARG A 74 3.54 -16.94 2.76
C ARG A 74 3.77 -18.44 2.83
N SER A 75 4.66 -18.93 2.00
CA SER A 75 5.20 -20.29 2.06
C SER A 75 6.66 -20.23 2.53
N SER A 76 7.16 -21.35 3.06
CA SER A 76 8.59 -21.51 3.33
C SER A 76 9.04 -22.93 2.95
N PRO A 77 10.34 -23.18 2.70
CA PRO A 77 10.85 -24.50 2.34
C PRO A 77 10.59 -25.56 3.42
N LEU A 78 10.38 -25.11 4.67
CA LEU A 78 10.10 -25.97 5.80
C LEU A 78 8.59 -26.11 6.06
N ASP A 79 7.74 -25.45 5.26
CA ASP A 79 6.29 -25.34 5.47
C ASP A 79 5.54 -25.33 4.13
N VAL A 80 5.09 -26.51 3.71
CA VAL A 80 4.45 -26.74 2.40
C VAL A 80 3.12 -26.00 2.28
N ALA A 81 2.43 -25.74 3.39
CA ALA A 81 1.16 -25.02 3.40
C ALA A 81 1.39 -23.51 3.52
N TYR A 82 0.58 -22.71 2.81
CA TYR A 82 0.56 -21.26 3.02
C TYR A 82 0.12 -20.94 4.44
N ARG A 83 0.94 -20.17 5.15
CA ARG A 83 0.52 -19.50 6.37
C ARG A 83 -0.12 -18.19 6.01
N GLN A 84 -1.30 -17.96 6.56
CA GLN A 84 -2.08 -16.75 6.34
C GLN A 84 -1.99 -15.87 7.59
N ARG A 85 -1.74 -14.58 7.39
CA ARG A 85 -1.79 -13.56 8.43
C ARG A 85 -2.76 -12.47 8.02
N LEU A 86 -3.75 -12.20 8.87
CA LEU A 86 -4.69 -11.12 8.65
C LEU A 86 -4.00 -9.77 8.88
N VAL A 87 -4.26 -8.82 7.99
CA VAL A 87 -3.83 -7.44 8.11
C VAL A 87 -4.80 -6.72 9.05
N GLU A 88 -4.26 -6.13 10.11
CA GLU A 88 -5.01 -5.25 11.00
C GLU A 88 -4.96 -3.82 10.46
N THR A 89 -3.76 -3.31 10.18
CA THR A 89 -3.55 -2.00 9.55
C THR A 89 -2.38 -2.06 8.57
N ALA A 90 -2.38 -1.12 7.62
CA ALA A 90 -1.27 -0.89 6.70
C ALA A 90 -1.02 0.62 6.62
N THR A 91 0.24 1.01 6.80
CA THR A 91 0.66 2.41 6.77
C THR A 91 1.67 2.58 5.65
N ALA A 92 1.42 3.53 4.73
CA ALA A 92 2.42 3.89 3.73
C ALA A 92 3.64 4.52 4.40
N THR A 93 4.82 4.18 3.90
CA THR A 93 6.09 4.81 4.25
C THR A 93 6.72 5.40 2.98
N PRO A 94 7.75 6.26 3.08
CA PRO A 94 8.41 6.81 1.90
C PRO A 94 8.94 5.73 0.94
N ASN A 95 9.32 4.57 1.46
CA ASN A 95 9.92 3.48 0.70
C ASN A 95 9.03 2.23 0.60
N GLY A 96 7.79 2.25 1.09
CA GLY A 96 6.94 1.07 1.05
C GLY A 96 5.77 1.09 2.02
N VAL A 97 5.58 0.00 2.77
CA VAL A 97 4.44 -0.19 3.68
C VAL A 97 4.89 -0.88 4.95
N ASP A 98 4.41 -0.40 6.09
CA ASP A 98 4.50 -1.09 7.37
C ASP A 98 3.12 -1.69 7.69
N PHE A 99 3.04 -3.01 7.77
CA PHE A 99 1.84 -3.74 8.16
C PHE A 99 1.84 -4.04 9.66
N ARG A 100 0.69 -3.82 10.29
CA ARG A 100 0.33 -4.48 11.55
C ARG A 100 -0.54 -5.68 11.25
N LEU A 101 -0.17 -6.84 11.80
CA LEU A 101 -0.87 -8.09 11.60
C LEU A 101 -1.66 -8.45 12.85
N VAL A 102 -2.83 -9.05 12.65
CA VAL A 102 -3.64 -9.58 13.75
C VAL A 102 -2.82 -10.61 14.53
N PRO A 103 -2.69 -10.47 15.87
CA PRO A 103 -2.04 -11.46 16.70
C PRO A 103 -2.75 -12.82 16.63
N VAL A 104 -2.00 -13.89 16.43
CA VAL A 104 -2.56 -15.25 16.40
C VAL A 104 -2.49 -15.89 17.79
N GLY A 105 -3.59 -15.74 18.54
CA GLY A 105 -3.83 -16.42 19.83
C GLY A 105 -2.90 -15.99 20.97
N PRO A 106 -3.17 -16.44 22.21
CA PRO A 106 -2.27 -16.21 23.33
C PRO A 106 -0.97 -17.00 23.06
N ALA A 107 0.15 -16.28 22.95
CA ALA A 107 1.46 -16.90 22.97
C ALA A 107 1.58 -17.76 24.24
N GLN A 108 1.67 -19.07 24.09
CA GLN A 108 2.00 -19.92 25.24
C GLN A 108 3.39 -19.52 25.72
N PRO A 109 3.57 -19.25 27.03
CA PRO A 109 4.89 -18.88 27.55
C PRO A 109 5.89 -19.98 27.19
N GLY A 110 6.93 -19.59 26.44
CA GLY A 110 8.02 -20.48 26.03
C GLY A 110 7.94 -21.07 24.62
N ARG A 111 6.85 -20.86 23.86
CA ARG A 111 6.81 -21.29 22.45
C ARG A 111 5.83 -20.47 21.63
N ALA A 112 6.32 -19.47 20.89
CA ALA A 112 5.59 -19.00 19.73
C ALA A 112 5.43 -20.20 18.77
N PRO A 113 4.22 -20.49 18.25
CA PRO A 113 4.08 -21.56 17.28
C PRO A 113 5.03 -21.30 16.10
N LEU A 114 5.81 -22.32 15.73
CA LEU A 114 6.73 -22.22 14.61
C LEU A 114 5.95 -21.77 13.37
N GLY A 115 6.50 -20.81 12.63
CA GLY A 115 5.87 -20.33 11.41
C GLY A 115 4.63 -19.44 11.63
N VAL A 116 4.52 -18.76 12.78
CA VAL A 116 3.53 -17.69 12.96
C VAL A 116 3.94 -16.41 12.26
N GLY A 117 5.21 -16.02 12.34
CA GLY A 117 5.74 -14.78 11.76
C GLY A 117 6.30 -14.96 10.35
N PHE A 118 6.93 -13.86 9.89
CA PHE A 118 7.69 -13.72 8.65
C PHE A 118 9.22 -13.74 8.91
N GLY A 119 9.65 -14.25 10.06
CA GLY A 119 11.06 -14.23 10.50
C GLY A 119 11.62 -12.84 10.85
N CYS A 120 10.76 -11.84 11.05
CA CYS A 120 11.12 -10.48 11.44
C CYS A 120 11.21 -10.32 12.98
N ALA A 121 11.75 -9.19 13.45
CA ALA A 121 11.94 -8.92 14.88
C ALA A 121 10.64 -8.98 15.72
N ASP A 122 9.52 -8.49 15.17
CA ASP A 122 8.18 -8.65 15.74
C ASP A 122 7.33 -9.54 14.83
N VAL A 123 6.74 -10.59 15.40
CA VAL A 123 5.89 -11.54 14.67
C VAL A 123 4.59 -10.94 14.14
N ASN A 124 4.17 -9.79 14.66
CA ASN A 124 2.95 -9.08 14.29
C ASN A 124 3.20 -7.82 13.46
N THR A 125 4.44 -7.59 13.05
CA THR A 125 4.80 -6.44 12.21
C THR A 125 5.52 -6.94 10.96
N LEU A 126 5.18 -6.39 9.81
CA LEU A 126 5.81 -6.73 8.53
C LEU A 126 6.10 -5.44 7.77
N ARG A 127 7.38 -5.07 7.69
CA ARG A 127 7.84 -3.99 6.82
C ARG A 127 8.12 -4.53 5.43
N VAL A 128 7.61 -3.84 4.41
CA VAL A 128 7.86 -4.13 3.01
C VAL A 128 8.43 -2.88 2.35
N GLU A 129 9.63 -2.99 1.79
CA GLU A 129 10.24 -1.90 1.03
C GLU A 129 10.16 -2.21 -0.46
N ARG A 130 9.80 -1.21 -1.25
CA ARG A 130 9.86 -1.26 -2.71
C ARG A 130 11.30 -0.98 -3.16
N ARG A 131 11.88 -1.89 -3.95
CA ARG A 131 13.19 -1.71 -4.60
C ARG A 131 13.08 -1.38 -6.09
N GLY A 132 11.96 -1.73 -6.71
CA GLY A 132 11.65 -1.39 -8.08
C GLY A 132 10.15 -1.56 -8.35
N GLU A 133 9.74 -1.43 -9.61
CA GLU A 133 8.33 -1.59 -9.98
C GLU A 133 7.77 -2.98 -9.62
N ASN A 134 8.60 -4.02 -9.81
CA ASN A 134 8.25 -5.41 -9.59
C ASN A 134 9.20 -6.11 -8.61
N GLU A 135 9.83 -5.35 -7.70
CA GLU A 135 10.78 -5.88 -6.73
C GLU A 135 10.56 -5.28 -5.34
N ILE A 136 10.51 -6.15 -4.33
CA ILE A 136 10.34 -5.79 -2.92
C ILE A 136 11.35 -6.51 -2.03
N VAL A 137 11.58 -5.99 -0.84
CA VAL A 137 12.35 -6.65 0.21
C VAL A 137 11.62 -6.59 1.56
N PHE A 138 11.90 -7.56 2.41
CA PHE A 138 11.50 -7.57 3.82
C PHE A 138 12.76 -7.30 4.66
N PRO A 139 13.05 -6.05 5.03
CA PRO A 139 14.24 -5.75 5.81
C PRO A 139 14.19 -6.45 7.17
N ASP A 140 15.34 -6.95 7.61
CA ASP A 140 15.53 -7.58 8.92
C ASP A 140 14.64 -8.82 9.17
N CYS A 141 14.16 -9.46 8.09
CA CYS A 141 13.37 -10.68 8.16
C CYS A 141 14.20 -11.88 7.69
N ALA A 142 14.60 -12.75 8.62
CA ALA A 142 15.48 -13.88 8.35
C ALA A 142 14.89 -14.94 7.39
N GLU A 143 13.56 -14.95 7.23
CA GLU A 143 12.86 -15.84 6.30
C GLU A 143 12.99 -15.38 4.84
N PHE A 144 13.39 -14.13 4.59
CA PHE A 144 13.48 -13.55 3.24
C PHE A 144 14.78 -12.74 3.04
N PRO A 145 15.96 -13.38 3.06
CA PRO A 145 17.24 -12.69 2.87
C PRO A 145 17.47 -12.08 1.48
N SER A 146 16.72 -12.52 0.47
CA SER A 146 16.80 -12.06 -0.92
C SER A 146 15.56 -11.24 -1.32
N PRO A 147 15.66 -10.35 -2.32
CA PRO A 147 14.48 -9.68 -2.85
C PRO A 147 13.44 -10.64 -3.41
N LEU A 148 12.17 -10.23 -3.34
CA LEU A 148 11.09 -10.88 -4.04
C LEU A 148 10.75 -10.13 -5.31
N LYS A 149 10.42 -10.88 -6.36
CA LYS A 149 9.96 -10.33 -7.64
C LYS A 149 8.51 -10.71 -7.90
N ARG A 150 7.77 -9.80 -8.53
CA ARG A 150 6.36 -10.03 -8.89
C ARG A 150 6.26 -11.09 -9.98
N CYS A 151 5.33 -12.02 -9.83
CA CYS A 151 4.91 -12.91 -10.92
C CYS A 151 4.01 -12.17 -11.91
N VAL A 152 4.31 -12.28 -13.20
CA VAL A 152 3.52 -11.72 -14.29
C VAL A 152 3.05 -12.79 -15.27
N SER A 153 1.86 -12.64 -15.82
CA SER A 153 1.17 -13.67 -16.61
C SER A 153 1.64 -13.79 -18.07
N ARG A 154 2.87 -13.37 -18.39
CA ARG A 154 3.33 -13.25 -19.79
C ARG A 154 3.21 -14.56 -20.56
#